data_AF-A1RWX9-F1
#
_entry.id   AF-A1RWX9-F1
#
_cell.length_a   1.000
_cell.length_b   1.000
_cell.length_c   1.000
_cell.angle_alpha   90.00
_cell.angle_beta   90.00
_cell.angle_gamma   90.00
#
_symmetry.space_group_name_H-M   'P 1'
#
loop_
_entity.id
_entity.type
_entity.pdbx_description
1 polymer ?
#
loop_
_entity_poly.entity_id
_entity_poly.type
_entity_poly.pdbx_seq_one_letter_code
_entity_poly.pdbx_strand_id
1 'polypeptide(L)'
;MGKPVKVIYVGADWAPFNDKLKRLCQEFAASKGLAFEERNEDFVFLTKYGEKDELGGADIPQVFIGYDDGTVKHVLTKVPIAGASPDFEEARKRLEKALGE
;
A
#
# COMPACT_ATOMS: atom_id res chain seq x y z
N MET A 1 10.43 7.31 -14.10
CA MET A 1 10.24 6.31 -13.02
C MET A 1 10.70 4.99 -13.59
N GLY A 2 11.41 4.18 -12.80
CA GLY A 2 11.75 2.83 -13.19
C GLY A 2 10.50 1.96 -13.40
N LYS A 3 10.72 0.70 -13.73
CA LYS A 3 9.67 -0.30 -13.84
C LYS A 3 9.22 -0.73 -12.44
N PRO A 4 7.91 -0.83 -12.17
CA PRO A 4 7.41 -1.45 -10.95
C PRO A 4 7.93 -2.88 -10.82
N VAL A 5 8.47 -3.24 -9.64
CA VAL A 5 8.98 -4.60 -9.37
C VAL A 5 8.33 -5.25 -8.16
N LYS A 6 7.79 -4.47 -7.22
CA LYS A 6 7.12 -5.02 -6.03
C LYS A 6 6.01 -4.14 -5.48
N VAL A 7 5.05 -4.79 -4.83
CA VAL A 7 4.02 -4.17 -3.98
C VAL A 7 4.46 -4.36 -2.53
N ILE A 8 4.54 -3.27 -1.79
CA ILE A 8 4.93 -3.29 -0.37
C ILE A 8 3.70 -2.89 0.44
N TYR A 9 3.31 -3.77 1.36
CA TYR A 9 2.21 -3.56 2.29
C TYR A 9 2.77 -3.36 3.69
N VAL A 10 2.40 -2.25 4.34
CA VAL A 10 2.75 -1.99 5.75
C VAL A 10 1.45 -1.95 6.54
N GLY A 11 1.27 -2.91 7.45
CA GLY A 11 0.04 -3.04 8.25
C GLY A 11 0.33 -3.39 9.70
N ALA A 12 -0.75 -3.67 10.44
CA ALA A 12 -0.69 -4.22 11.78
C ALA A 12 -1.92 -5.09 12.03
N ASP A 13 -1.78 -6.11 12.87
CA ASP A 13 -2.85 -7.05 13.18
C ASP A 13 -4.08 -6.39 13.83
N TRP A 14 -3.87 -5.29 14.55
CA TRP A 14 -4.96 -4.52 15.17
C TRP A 14 -5.66 -3.56 14.20
N ALA A 15 -5.07 -3.31 13.02
CA ALA A 15 -5.55 -2.28 12.11
C ALA A 15 -6.82 -2.75 11.34
N PRO A 16 -7.81 -1.87 11.15
CA PRO A 16 -9.03 -2.23 10.44
C PRO A 16 -8.72 -2.62 9.00
N PHE A 17 -9.38 -3.68 8.53
CA PHE A 17 -9.26 -4.20 7.17
C PHE A 17 -7.86 -4.70 6.76
N ASN A 18 -6.96 -4.92 7.73
CA ASN A 18 -5.59 -5.40 7.52
C ASN A 18 -5.53 -6.63 6.60
N ASP A 19 -6.19 -7.73 6.98
CA ASP A 19 -6.19 -8.97 6.20
C ASP A 19 -6.75 -8.81 4.79
N LYS A 20 -7.83 -8.05 4.64
CA LYS A 20 -8.47 -7.84 3.33
C LYS A 20 -7.59 -7.03 2.41
N LEU A 21 -6.99 -5.95 2.91
CA LEU A 21 -6.10 -5.11 2.13
C LEU A 21 -4.79 -5.84 1.79
N LYS A 22 -4.20 -6.55 2.76
CA LYS A 22 -3.05 -7.43 2.54
C LYS A 22 -3.32 -8.43 1.41
N ARG A 23 -4.44 -9.14 1.47
CA ARG A 23 -4.84 -10.11 0.45
C ARG A 23 -5.01 -9.46 -0.92
N LEU A 24 -5.67 -8.30 -0.99
CA LEU A 24 -5.80 -7.53 -2.22
C LEU A 24 -4.44 -7.18 -2.83
N CYS A 25 -3.49 -6.71 -2.01
CA CYS A 25 -2.15 -6.36 -2.46
C CYS A 25 -1.38 -7.59 -2.98
N GLN A 26 -1.51 -8.73 -2.29
CA GLN A 26 -0.91 -9.99 -2.70
C GLN A 26 -1.49 -10.50 -4.04
N GLU A 27 -2.83 -10.48 -4.19
CA GLU A 27 -3.51 -10.87 -5.43
C GLU A 27 -3.16 -9.93 -6.60
N PHE A 28 -3.10 -8.62 -6.32
CA PHE A 28 -2.70 -7.62 -7.30
C PHE A 28 -1.26 -7.82 -7.77
N ALA A 29 -0.32 -8.01 -6.83
CA ALA A 29 1.08 -8.27 -7.15
C ALA A 29 1.23 -9.52 -8.01
N ALA A 30 0.56 -10.63 -7.63
CA ALA A 30 0.56 -11.87 -8.39
C ALA A 30 -0.01 -11.68 -9.81
N SER A 31 -1.12 -10.96 -9.96
CA SER A 31 -1.75 -10.68 -11.26
C SER A 31 -0.86 -9.85 -12.20
N LYS A 32 0.04 -9.03 -11.66
CA LYS A 32 0.94 -8.16 -12.44
C LYS A 32 2.37 -8.70 -12.53
N GLY A 33 2.64 -9.88 -11.96
CA GLY A 33 3.97 -10.49 -11.93
C GLY A 33 4.98 -9.70 -11.06
N LEU A 34 4.49 -8.97 -10.06
CA LEU A 34 5.29 -8.20 -9.11
C LEU A 34 5.56 -9.04 -7.86
N ALA A 35 6.68 -8.79 -7.19
CA ALA A 35 6.90 -9.37 -5.86
C ALA A 35 5.97 -8.73 -4.83
N PHE A 36 5.59 -9.48 -3.80
CA PHE A 36 4.82 -8.98 -2.67
C PHE A 36 5.70 -8.96 -1.42
N GLU A 37 5.74 -7.82 -0.73
CA GLU A 37 6.50 -7.62 0.49
C GLU A 37 5.55 -7.14 1.59
N GLU A 38 5.47 -7.90 2.68
CA GLU A 38 4.69 -7.54 3.86
C GLU A 38 5.63 -7.04 4.96
N ARG A 39 5.22 -5.95 5.61
CA ARG A 39 5.88 -5.37 6.77
C ARG A 39 4.86 -5.13 7.87
N ASN A 40 5.10 -5.68 9.04
CA ASN A 40 4.24 -5.49 10.21
C ASN A 40 4.84 -4.39 11.09
N GLU A 41 4.05 -3.34 11.36
CA GLU A 41 4.40 -2.23 12.27
C GLU A 41 5.79 -1.59 11.98
N ASP A 42 6.21 -1.56 10.71
CA ASP A 42 7.51 -0.99 10.30
C ASP A 42 7.44 0.54 10.24
N PHE A 43 7.43 1.17 11.41
CA PHE A 43 7.40 2.62 11.57
C PHE A 43 8.63 3.32 11.01
N VAL A 44 9.76 2.61 10.89
CA VAL A 44 10.98 3.15 10.26
C VAL A 44 10.73 3.36 8.77
N PHE A 45 10.13 2.37 8.11
CA PHE A 45 9.74 2.48 6.70
C PHE A 45 8.68 3.56 6.49
N LEU A 46 7.63 3.61 7.33
CA LEU A 46 6.59 4.64 7.25
C LEU A 46 7.17 6.04 7.49
N THR A 47 8.15 6.16 8.39
CA THR A 47 8.82 7.45 8.62
C THR A 47 9.58 7.93 7.39
N LYS A 48 10.11 7.01 6.58
CA LYS A 48 10.92 7.33 5.39
C LYS A 48 10.10 7.52 4.12
N TYR A 49 9.06 6.70 3.93
CA TYR A 49 8.31 6.63 2.68
C TYR A 49 6.81 6.82 2.84
N GLY A 50 6.29 6.63 4.05
CA GLY A 50 4.88 6.72 4.38
C GLY A 50 4.35 8.13 4.39
N GLU A 51 3.04 8.23 4.21
CA GLU A 51 2.30 9.45 4.47
C GLU A 51 2.20 9.67 5.98
N LYS A 52 2.46 10.90 6.41
CA LYS A 52 2.36 11.33 7.80
C LYS A 52 1.28 12.39 7.89
N ASP A 53 0.53 12.33 8.97
CA ASP A 53 -0.39 13.40 9.34
C ASP A 53 0.38 14.64 9.85
N GLU A 54 -0.32 15.75 10.08
CA GLU A 54 0.23 17.04 10.55
C GLU A 54 1.00 16.90 11.88
N LEU A 55 0.65 15.90 12.69
CA LEU A 55 1.32 15.59 13.95
C LEU A 55 2.52 14.63 13.81
N GLY A 56 2.86 14.21 12.59
CA GLY A 56 3.96 13.29 12.31
C GLY A 56 3.65 11.81 12.53
N GLY A 57 2.41 11.48 12.89
CA GLY A 57 1.93 10.10 13.00
C GLY A 57 1.72 9.46 11.63
N ALA A 58 2.17 8.22 11.46
CA ALA A 58 1.88 7.43 10.28
C ALA A 58 0.68 6.53 10.56
N ASP A 59 -0.39 6.72 9.80
CA ASP A 59 -1.56 5.86 9.84
C ASP A 59 -1.30 4.56 9.09
N ILE A 60 -1.84 3.44 9.59
CA ILE A 60 -1.73 2.13 8.95
C ILE A 60 -3.11 1.50 8.77
N PRO A 61 -3.31 0.63 7.76
CA PRO A 61 -2.31 0.15 6.80
C PRO A 61 -1.99 1.15 5.66
N GLN A 62 -0.77 1.08 5.12
CA GLN A 62 -0.33 1.80 3.92
C GLN A 62 0.22 0.86 2.85
N VAL A 63 0.10 1.26 1.58
CA VAL A 63 0.58 0.47 0.43
C VAL A 63 1.48 1.31 -0.46
N PHE A 64 2.53 0.67 -0.97
CA PHE A 64 3.57 1.29 -1.78
C PHE A 64 3.91 0.42 -2.99
N ILE A 65 4.51 1.05 -4.00
CA ILE A 65 5.15 0.37 -5.12
C ILE A 65 6.66 0.62 -5.06
N GLY A 66 7.44 -0.45 -5.09
CA GLY A 66 8.88 -0.40 -5.28
C GLY A 66 9.23 -0.55 -6.75
N TYR A 67 10.17 0.27 -7.21
CA TYR A 67 10.66 0.29 -8.59
C TYR A 67 12.08 -0.29 -8.67
N ASP A 68 12.50 -0.75 -9.86
CA ASP A 68 13.82 -1.35 -10.06
C ASP A 68 14.98 -0.36 -9.80
N ASP A 69 14.73 0.94 -9.97
CA ASP A 69 15.69 2.01 -9.68
C ASP A 69 15.88 2.28 -8.18
N GLY A 70 15.15 1.58 -7.31
CA GLY A 70 15.19 1.74 -5.85
C GLY A 70 14.22 2.78 -5.30
N THR A 71 13.51 3.52 -6.16
CA THR A 71 12.41 4.39 -5.74
C THR A 71 11.27 3.61 -5.10
N VAL A 72 10.66 4.21 -4.09
CA VAL A 72 9.42 3.73 -3.45
C VAL A 72 8.37 4.84 -3.58
N LYS A 73 7.19 4.50 -4.08
CA LYS A 73 6.06 5.42 -4.20
C LYS A 73 4.93 5.00 -3.29
N HIS A 74 4.48 5.94 -2.46
CA HIS A 74 3.25 5.80 -1.70
C HIS A 74 2.03 5.77 -2.62
N VAL A 75 1.12 4.81 -2.40
CA VAL A 75 -0.10 4.65 -3.20
C VAL A 75 -1.34 4.95 -2.39
N LEU A 76 -1.45 4.41 -1.18
CA LEU A 76 -2.63 4.57 -0.36
C LEU A 76 -2.31 4.51 1.14
N THR A 77 -2.96 5.39 1.88
CA THR A 77 -3.07 5.38 3.34
C THR A 77 -4.50 5.00 3.69
N LYS A 78 -4.69 3.91 4.45
CA LYS A 78 -5.99 3.33 4.82
C LYS A 78 -6.83 2.86 3.62
N VAL A 79 -7.74 1.92 3.88
CA VAL A 79 -8.73 1.52 2.87
C VAL A 79 -9.68 2.72 2.62
N PRO A 80 -9.86 3.17 1.36
CA PRO A 80 -10.80 4.23 1.05
C PRO A 80 -12.23 3.81 1.42
N ILE A 81 -13.10 4.78 1.67
CA ILE A 81 -14.47 4.54 2.15
C ILE A 81 -15.46 5.10 1.13
N ALA A 82 -16.39 4.27 0.68
CA ALA A 82 -17.55 4.66 -0.11
C ALA A 82 -18.77 4.73 0.81
N GLY A 83 -19.12 5.96 1.23
CA GLY A 83 -20.18 6.20 2.21
C GLY A 83 -19.79 5.67 3.59
N ALA A 84 -20.35 4.52 3.99
CA ALA A 84 -20.05 3.86 5.26
C ALA A 84 -19.28 2.53 5.09
N SER A 85 -19.01 2.11 3.85
CA SER A 85 -18.40 0.82 3.55
C SER A 85 -16.97 0.99 3.01
N PRO A 86 -16.05 0.06 3.32
CA PRO A 86 -14.72 0.05 2.72
C PRO A 86 -14.80 -0.21 1.21
N ASP A 87 -14.08 0.58 0.44
CA ASP A 87 -14.03 0.51 -1.02
C ASP A 87 -12.71 -0.14 -1.49
N PHE A 88 -12.71 -1.46 -1.58
CA PHE A 88 -11.56 -2.21 -2.07
C PHE A 88 -11.36 -2.05 -3.59
N GLU A 89 -12.40 -1.67 -4.33
CA GLU A 89 -12.29 -1.44 -5.77
C GLU A 89 -11.49 -0.18 -6.04
N GLU A 90 -11.76 0.89 -5.30
CA GLU A 90 -10.98 2.14 -5.37
C GLU A 90 -9.52 1.91 -4.93
N ALA A 91 -9.29 1.09 -3.89
CA ALA A 91 -7.93 0.72 -3.49
C ALA A 91 -7.16 0.04 -4.65
N ARG A 92 -7.82 -0.86 -5.39
CA ARG A 92 -7.25 -1.51 -6.57
C ARG A 92 -6.99 -0.52 -7.70
N LYS A 93 -7.94 0.37 -8.00
CA LYS A 93 -7.78 1.41 -9.04
C LYS A 93 -6.58 2.31 -8.76
N ARG A 94 -6.36 2.68 -7.48
CA ARG A 94 -5.18 3.46 -7.09
C ARG A 94 -3.86 2.71 -7.35
N LEU A 95 -3.84 1.40 -7.12
CA LEU A 95 -2.69 0.56 -7.44
C LEU A 95 -2.44 0.49 -8.94
N GLU A 96 -3.48 0.32 -9.76
CA GLU A 96 -3.37 0.32 -11.23
C GLU A 96 -2.83 1.66 -11.74
N LYS A 97 -3.40 2.77 -11.26
CA LYS A 97 -2.93 4.12 -11.58
C LYS A 97 -1.48 4.36 -11.15
N ALA A 98 -1.02 3.72 -10.07
CA ALA A 98 0.36 3.82 -9.62
C ALA A 98 1.34 3.09 -10.55
N LEU A 99 0.90 2.05 -11.24
CA LEU A 99 1.66 1.34 -12.29
C LEU A 99 1.67 2.10 -13.63
N GLY A 100 0.79 3.10 -13.81
CA GLY A 100 0.67 3.87 -15.05
C GLY A 100 -0.36 3.31 -16.03
N GLU A 101 -1.30 2.50 -15.54
CA GLU A 101 -2.48 2.02 -16.26
C GLU A 101 -3.70 2.94 -16.09
#